data_AF-A0A6A5A4Z8-F1
#
_entry.id   AF-A0A6A5A4Z8-F1
#
_cell.length_a   1.000
_cell.length_b   1.000
_cell.length_c   1.000
_cell.angle_alpha   90.00
_cell.angle_beta   90.00
_cell.angle_gamma   90.00
#
_symmetry.space_group_name_H-M   'P 1'
#
loop_
_entity.id
_entity.type
_entity.pdbx_description
1 polymer ?
#
loop_
_entity_poly.entity_id
_entity_poly.type
_entity_poly.pdbx_seq_one_letter_code
_entity_poly.pdbx_strand_id
1 'polypeptide(L)'
;MKSEEIWNAIKDELLALSVQDVYMILNVVCLLVFVYYLVCVVLGVAPKEKKPDPTLLKAYSFGHWWLWTLLGVANLSQRVFGITMFAIPVERLKELLRSTPKEADQFFGDPATTIELFDTVIDDLAKTSTLSAYGRYMVTKDLTASLLARKAFMEYVVEHPEVIDETVEAPIVITGVARTGQNLLYNLLALDPSLRAPRHYESEAMAYSPVAPPKAGGVDSTHIWHNRSYHAWQSTYRLVPELYESLVAVQYMDPISFCDDTVISQHVMPSTLYSAVRSVQKSIHTIVLGDAARRLLVALPNASNVYSYLRRYLQMLQTNQTIDTTTSEDNAAATAVTSTTAPSKATSWLLKAPFHASHLSQLRVAFPDARVVVLHRPMTAAVPSSATHLLRVMHPALKGKALDKKHLGRVALDLCSEKAAALHDFQTSKSSSDVVDISYDDLAADPIDVVKTLYAKWNKDVSDEHVEKMQAYLTDKPKGKYGELKYSLEEFGLSYLVVDSLFAKYSTKGSEYIGNSDLASSVPGSPLIQTA
;
A
#
# COMPACT_ATOMS: atom_id res chain seq x y z
N MET A 1 61.37 -12.44 4.95
CA MET A 1 60.41 -12.79 6.02
C MET A 1 59.52 -13.91 5.52
N LYS A 2 59.34 -14.97 6.31
CA LYS A 2 58.42 -16.07 5.97
C LYS A 2 56.98 -15.55 6.06
N SER A 3 56.04 -16.08 5.27
CA SER A 3 54.67 -15.53 5.20
C SER A 3 53.95 -15.47 6.56
N GLU A 4 54.32 -16.36 7.49
CA GLU A 4 53.82 -16.34 8.87
C GLU A 4 54.33 -15.14 9.67
N GLU A 5 55.57 -14.68 9.47
CA GLU A 5 56.11 -13.50 10.18
C GLU A 5 55.43 -12.22 9.70
N ILE A 6 55.12 -12.13 8.40
CA ILE A 6 54.37 -11.01 7.84
C ILE A 6 52.93 -11.03 8.36
N TRP A 7 52.29 -12.20 8.39
CA TRP A 7 50.93 -12.33 8.89
C TRP A 7 50.83 -12.02 10.39
N ASN A 8 51.79 -12.48 11.20
CA ASN A 8 51.82 -12.18 12.63
C ASN A 8 52.09 -10.70 12.90
N ALA A 9 53.00 -10.06 12.15
CA ALA A 9 53.23 -8.61 12.25
C ALA A 9 51.99 -7.79 11.86
N ILE A 10 51.29 -8.16 10.79
CA ILE A 10 50.03 -7.51 10.38
C ILE A 10 48.93 -7.75 11.42
N LYS A 11 48.85 -8.95 11.98
CA LYS A 11 47.87 -9.31 13.00
C LYS A 11 48.06 -8.51 14.28
N ASP A 12 49.31 -8.34 14.74
CA ASP A 12 49.62 -7.57 15.93
C ASP A 12 49.34 -6.07 15.74
N GLU A 13 49.65 -5.52 14.56
CA GLU A 13 49.24 -4.17 14.15
C GLU A 13 47.71 -4.00 14.11
N LEU A 14 46.99 -4.96 13.52
CA LEU A 14 45.51 -4.94 13.45
C LEU A 14 44.86 -5.04 14.84
N LEU A 15 45.46 -5.80 15.77
CA LEU A 15 45.00 -5.93 17.15
C LEU A 15 45.36 -4.70 18.00
N ALA A 16 46.34 -3.90 17.58
CA ALA A 16 46.73 -2.65 18.23
C ALA A 16 45.89 -1.44 17.78
N LEU A 17 45.11 -1.57 16.70
CA LEU A 17 44.21 -0.52 16.24
C LEU A 17 43.14 -0.21 17.29
N SER A 18 42.95 1.09 17.57
CA SER A 18 41.81 1.50 18.37
C SER A 18 40.52 1.28 17.59
N VAL A 19 39.40 1.19 18.30
CA VAL A 19 38.07 1.15 17.68
C VAL A 19 37.90 2.29 16.66
N GLN A 20 38.47 3.47 16.94
CA GLN A 20 38.40 4.64 16.07
C GLN A 20 39.25 4.53 14.79
N ASP A 21 40.39 3.84 14.83
CA ASP A 21 41.23 3.59 13.66
C ASP A 21 40.58 2.56 12.73
N VAL A 22 39.95 1.54 13.31
CA VAL A 22 39.14 0.56 12.56
C VAL A 22 37.97 1.27 11.87
N TYR A 23 37.30 2.21 12.54
CA TYR A 23 36.26 3.05 11.92
C TYR A 23 36.82 3.87 10.75
N MET A 24 37.99 4.49 10.88
CA MET A 24 38.59 5.28 9.81
C MET A 24 38.95 4.44 8.58
N ILE A 25 39.56 3.27 8.79
CA ILE A 25 39.93 2.35 7.71
C ILE A 25 38.69 1.88 6.97
N LEU A 26 37.62 1.54 7.70
CA LEU A 26 36.37 1.13 7.08
C LEU A 26 35.73 2.27 6.28
N ASN A 27 35.79 3.51 6.78
CA ASN A 27 35.25 4.67 6.07
C ASN A 27 35.93 4.87 4.71
N VAL A 28 37.25 4.67 4.65
CA VAL A 28 38.02 4.71 3.40
C VAL A 28 37.61 3.57 2.47
N VAL A 29 37.46 2.35 2.98
CA VAL A 29 37.01 1.20 2.17
C VAL A 29 35.60 1.42 1.61
N CYS A 30 34.66 1.90 2.42
CA CYS A 30 33.30 2.21 1.97
C CYS A 30 33.28 3.33 0.92
N LEU A 31 34.09 4.38 1.10
CA LEU A 31 34.23 5.46 0.13
C LEU A 31 34.81 4.94 -1.20
N LEU A 32 35.82 4.06 -1.15
CA LEU A 32 36.39 3.44 -2.34
C LEU A 32 35.39 2.53 -3.05
N VAL A 33 34.58 1.79 -2.32
CA VAL A 33 33.49 0.98 -2.89
C VAL A 33 32.43 1.87 -3.52
N PHE A 34 32.03 2.96 -2.87
CA PHE A 34 31.09 3.94 -3.42
C PHE A 34 31.64 4.58 -4.71
N VAL A 35 32.89 5.03 -4.70
CA VAL A 35 33.57 5.59 -5.87
C VAL A 35 33.67 4.55 -6.98
N TYR A 36 33.96 3.29 -6.65
CA TYR A 36 33.98 2.20 -7.63
C TYR A 36 32.61 2.02 -8.30
N TYR A 37 31.52 1.92 -7.53
CA TYR A 37 30.18 1.79 -8.10
C TYR A 37 29.76 3.03 -8.89
N LEU A 38 30.11 4.23 -8.41
CA LEU A 38 29.88 5.48 -9.14
C LEU A 38 30.63 5.48 -10.48
N VAL A 39 31.88 5.03 -10.49
CA VAL A 39 32.69 4.87 -11.71
C VAL A 39 32.07 3.81 -12.63
N CYS A 40 31.61 2.67 -12.11
CA CYS A 40 30.90 1.65 -12.89
C CYS A 40 29.63 2.22 -13.55
N VAL A 41 28.85 3.04 -12.83
CA VAL A 41 27.67 3.72 -13.37
C VAL A 41 28.05 4.74 -14.45
N VAL A 42 29.07 5.56 -14.22
CA VAL A 42 29.57 6.54 -15.20
C VAL A 42 30.12 5.87 -16.45
N LEU A 43 30.76 4.71 -16.30
CA LEU A 43 31.33 3.93 -17.41
C LEU A 43 30.33 2.95 -18.06
N GLY A 44 29.07 2.92 -17.60
CA GLY A 44 28.03 2.04 -18.16
C GLY A 44 28.25 0.54 -17.91
N VAL A 45 29.08 0.17 -16.93
CA VAL A 45 29.36 -1.22 -16.57
C VAL A 45 28.44 -1.64 -15.43
N ALA A 46 27.41 -2.44 -15.73
CA ALA A 46 26.52 -2.98 -14.70
C ALA A 46 27.27 -4.01 -13.83
N PRO A 47 27.27 -3.86 -12.48
CA PRO A 47 27.88 -4.85 -11.59
C PRO A 47 27.10 -6.17 -11.67
N LYS A 48 27.82 -7.30 -11.74
CA LYS A 48 27.21 -8.64 -11.81
C LYS A 48 26.35 -8.92 -10.57
N GLU A 49 25.10 -9.29 -10.79
CA GLU A 49 24.18 -9.72 -9.74
C GLU A 49 24.72 -10.94 -9.00
N LYS A 50 24.74 -10.87 -7.67
CA LYS A 50 24.88 -12.05 -6.81
C LYS A 50 23.59 -12.23 -6.02
N LYS A 51 23.10 -13.48 -5.96
CA LYS A 51 22.00 -13.86 -5.07
C LYS A 51 22.41 -13.54 -3.62
N PRO A 52 21.54 -12.90 -2.83
CA PRO A 52 21.87 -12.53 -1.46
C PRO A 52 21.96 -13.79 -0.58
N ASP A 53 23.10 -13.98 0.09
CA ASP A 53 23.28 -14.95 1.16
C ASP A 53 22.66 -14.39 2.46
N PRO A 54 21.73 -15.10 3.12
CA PRO A 54 21.14 -14.66 4.38
C PRO A 54 22.18 -14.39 5.49
N THR A 55 23.39 -14.96 5.44
CA THR A 55 24.43 -14.71 6.45
C THR A 55 25.11 -13.33 6.33
N LEU A 56 24.95 -12.62 5.21
CA LEU A 56 25.40 -11.24 5.04
C LEU A 56 24.59 -10.22 5.87
N LEU A 57 23.46 -10.62 6.47
CA LEU A 57 22.55 -9.76 7.24
C LEU A 57 23.24 -9.02 8.40
N LYS A 58 24.26 -9.61 9.04
CA LYS A 58 25.03 -8.93 10.11
C LYS A 58 26.10 -7.96 9.59
N ALA A 59 26.55 -8.12 8.35
CA ALA A 59 27.49 -7.18 7.73
C ALA A 59 26.77 -5.92 7.20
N TYR A 60 25.47 -6.02 6.90
CA TYR A 60 24.68 -4.90 6.34
C TYR A 60 24.23 -3.85 7.35
N SER A 61 24.12 -4.17 8.65
CA SER A 61 23.94 -3.16 9.70
C SER A 61 25.13 -2.19 9.75
N PHE A 62 26.31 -2.66 9.36
CA PHE A 62 27.52 -1.86 9.23
C PHE A 62 27.58 -1.09 7.90
N GLY A 63 26.88 -1.54 6.85
CA GLY A 63 26.89 -0.91 5.52
C GLY A 63 26.01 0.34 5.36
N HIS A 64 25.26 0.75 6.38
CA HIS A 64 24.30 1.87 6.30
C HIS A 64 24.74 3.14 7.02
N TRP A 65 25.89 3.12 7.72
CA TRP A 65 26.39 4.29 8.46
C TRP A 65 26.59 5.52 7.55
N TRP A 66 26.99 5.33 6.29
CA TRP A 66 27.17 6.42 5.32
C TRP A 66 25.84 7.07 4.92
N LEU A 67 24.75 6.29 4.78
CA LEU A 67 23.42 6.82 4.49
C LEU A 67 22.90 7.62 5.68
N TRP A 68 23.06 7.09 6.90
CA TRP A 68 22.75 7.80 8.14
C TRP A 68 23.60 9.07 8.30
N THR A 69 24.87 9.02 7.90
CA THR A 69 25.75 10.19 7.88
C THR A 69 25.28 11.21 6.87
N LEU A 70 24.91 10.80 5.64
CA LEU A 70 24.38 11.69 4.61
C LEU A 70 23.05 12.32 5.03
N LEU A 71 22.14 11.55 5.62
CA LEU A 71 20.87 12.06 6.19
C LEU A 71 21.12 12.95 7.41
N GLY A 72 22.15 12.66 8.21
CA GLY A 72 22.62 13.49 9.31
C GLY A 72 23.14 14.84 8.83
N VAL A 73 24.00 14.84 7.82
CA VAL A 73 24.51 16.04 7.12
C VAL A 73 23.36 16.81 6.47
N ALA A 74 22.38 16.14 5.87
CA ALA A 74 21.17 16.76 5.32
C ALA A 74 20.40 17.54 6.39
N ASN A 75 20.16 16.89 7.54
CA ASN A 75 19.44 17.49 8.66
C ASN A 75 20.24 18.65 9.29
N LEU A 76 21.56 18.50 9.44
CA LEU A 76 22.44 19.55 9.96
C LEU A 76 22.50 20.73 9.00
N SER A 77 22.63 20.48 7.70
CA SER A 77 22.68 21.53 6.67
C SER A 77 21.38 22.34 6.62
N GLN A 78 20.23 21.69 6.78
CA GLN A 78 18.95 22.39 6.88
C GLN A 78 18.88 23.26 8.15
N ARG A 79 19.41 22.79 9.28
CA ARG A 79 19.36 23.54 10.55
C ARG A 79 20.35 24.71 10.60
N VAL A 80 21.56 24.52 10.06
CA VAL A 80 22.67 25.48 10.16
C VAL A 80 22.66 26.46 9.00
N PHE A 81 22.43 25.98 7.78
CA PHE A 81 22.53 26.78 6.55
C PHE A 81 21.18 27.06 5.88
N GLY A 82 20.08 26.51 6.38
CA GLY A 82 18.76 26.63 5.74
C GLY A 82 18.61 25.86 4.43
N ILE A 83 19.61 25.06 4.05
CA ILE A 83 19.61 24.31 2.78
C ILE A 83 18.78 23.03 2.95
N THR A 84 17.67 22.95 2.22
CA THR A 84 16.79 21.76 2.24
C THR A 84 17.28 20.74 1.22
N MET A 85 18.09 19.76 1.66
CA MET A 85 18.44 18.62 0.83
C MET A 85 17.21 17.75 0.53
N PHE A 86 17.16 17.18 -0.68
CA PHE A 86 16.02 16.42 -1.20
C PHE A 86 14.71 17.20 -1.12
N ALA A 87 14.71 18.47 -1.56
CA ALA A 87 13.47 19.21 -1.72
C ALA A 87 12.55 18.46 -2.70
N ILE A 88 11.24 18.46 -2.43
CA ILE A 88 10.26 17.84 -3.31
C ILE A 88 10.26 18.64 -4.62
N PRO A 89 10.46 18.01 -5.79
CA PRO A 89 10.55 18.70 -7.08
C PRO A 89 9.15 19.05 -7.59
N VAL A 90 8.51 20.04 -6.97
CA VAL A 90 7.10 20.43 -7.21
C VAL A 90 6.80 20.62 -8.69
N GLU A 91 7.56 21.48 -9.37
CA GLU A 91 7.32 21.79 -10.80
C GLU A 91 7.40 20.54 -11.68
N ARG A 92 8.39 19.67 -11.45
CA ARG A 92 8.55 18.43 -12.21
C ARG A 92 7.39 17.46 -11.97
N LEU A 93 6.91 17.34 -10.74
CA LEU A 93 5.75 16.49 -10.41
C LEU A 93 4.47 17.04 -11.04
N LYS A 94 4.27 18.35 -11.00
CA LYS A 94 3.12 19.04 -11.61
C LYS A 94 3.13 18.97 -13.13
N GLU A 95 4.31 19.05 -13.75
CA GLU A 95 4.50 18.82 -15.18
C GLU A 95 4.16 17.37 -15.55
N LEU A 96 4.70 16.40 -14.80
CA LEU A 96 4.44 14.99 -15.04
C LEU A 96 2.94 14.65 -14.92
N LEU A 97 2.27 15.17 -13.89
CA LEU A 97 0.83 15.04 -13.66
C LEU A 97 0.00 15.50 -14.88
N ARG A 98 0.44 16.58 -15.54
CA ARG A 98 -0.22 17.17 -16.72
C ARG A 98 0.25 16.59 -18.05
N SER A 99 1.29 15.76 -18.05
CA SER A 99 1.91 15.23 -19.27
C SER A 99 1.20 14.00 -19.87
N THR A 100 0.00 13.69 -19.39
CA THR A 100 -0.83 12.60 -19.95
C THR A 100 -1.48 13.01 -21.28
N PRO A 101 -1.62 12.09 -22.24
CA PRO A 101 -2.22 12.38 -23.54
C PRO A 101 -3.68 12.81 -23.38
N LYS A 102 -4.14 13.79 -24.17
CA LYS A 102 -5.53 14.28 -24.12
C LYS A 102 -6.52 13.22 -24.58
N GLU A 103 -6.08 12.35 -25.48
CA GLU A 103 -6.81 11.20 -25.98
C GLU A 103 -7.17 10.23 -24.85
N ALA A 104 -6.45 10.24 -23.72
CA ALA A 104 -6.80 9.41 -22.57
C ALA A 104 -8.11 9.85 -21.89
N ASP A 105 -8.51 11.12 -22.01
CA ASP A 105 -9.73 11.64 -21.36
C ASP A 105 -10.99 10.89 -21.85
N GLN A 106 -10.97 10.36 -23.08
CA GLN A 106 -12.07 9.56 -23.63
C GLN A 106 -12.26 8.22 -22.88
N PHE A 107 -11.19 7.70 -22.27
CA PHE A 107 -11.18 6.40 -21.60
C PHE A 107 -11.30 6.51 -20.07
N PHE A 108 -10.75 7.59 -19.49
CA PHE A 108 -10.60 7.78 -18.05
C PHE A 108 -11.42 8.94 -17.48
N GLY A 109 -12.08 9.73 -18.33
CA GLY A 109 -12.84 10.92 -17.96
C GLY A 109 -11.98 12.17 -17.72
N ASP A 110 -12.65 13.27 -17.39
CA ASP A 110 -12.00 14.57 -17.13
C ASP A 110 -10.97 14.47 -15.98
N PRO A 111 -9.70 14.86 -16.21
CA PRO A 111 -8.66 14.80 -15.19
C PRO A 111 -8.68 15.96 -14.19
N ALA A 112 -9.54 16.98 -14.35
CA ALA A 112 -9.50 18.22 -13.55
C ALA A 112 -9.45 17.98 -12.03
N THR A 113 -10.35 17.16 -11.49
CA THR A 113 -10.38 16.85 -10.05
C THR A 113 -9.18 16.02 -9.59
N THR A 114 -8.65 15.16 -10.46
CA THR A 114 -7.41 14.42 -10.18
C THR A 114 -6.22 15.38 -10.11
N ILE A 115 -6.13 16.34 -11.03
CA ILE A 115 -5.07 17.35 -11.04
C ILE A 115 -5.13 18.22 -9.79
N GLU A 116 -6.33 18.71 -9.42
CA GLU A 116 -6.53 19.52 -8.21
C GLU A 116 -6.10 18.79 -6.93
N LEU A 117 -6.49 17.51 -6.81
CA LEU A 117 -6.12 16.67 -5.67
C LEU A 117 -4.59 16.52 -5.56
N PHE A 118 -3.91 16.13 -6.64
CA PHE A 118 -2.46 15.96 -6.62
C PHE A 118 -1.73 17.28 -6.41
N ASP A 119 -2.14 18.36 -7.07
CA ASP A 119 -1.52 19.68 -6.89
C ASP A 119 -1.57 20.11 -5.43
N THR A 120 -2.75 19.99 -4.79
CA THR A 120 -2.93 20.36 -3.39
C THR A 120 -2.07 19.53 -2.46
N VAL A 121 -1.99 18.21 -2.69
CA VAL A 121 -1.17 17.30 -1.88
C VAL A 121 0.32 17.57 -2.09
N ILE A 122 0.78 17.77 -3.33
CA ILE A 122 2.18 18.09 -3.65
C ILE A 122 2.59 19.40 -2.98
N ASP A 123 1.75 20.43 -3.06
CA ASP A 123 2.04 21.75 -2.47
C ASP A 123 2.10 21.69 -0.94
N ASP A 124 1.21 20.94 -0.29
CA ASP A 124 1.21 20.80 1.17
C ASP A 124 2.42 19.98 1.66
N LEU A 125 2.74 18.87 0.97
CA LEU A 125 3.92 18.06 1.26
C LEU A 125 5.22 18.85 1.05
N ALA A 126 5.29 19.74 0.07
CA ALA A 126 6.46 20.57 -0.18
C ALA A 126 6.65 21.67 0.86
N LYS A 127 5.55 22.23 1.39
CA LYS A 127 5.56 23.31 2.41
C LYS A 127 5.76 22.78 3.83
N THR A 128 5.49 21.50 4.07
CA THR A 128 5.55 20.95 5.41
C THR A 128 6.96 20.93 6.00
N SER A 129 7.06 21.27 7.28
CA SER A 129 8.32 21.19 8.04
C SER A 129 8.52 19.84 8.74
N THR A 130 7.51 18.95 8.72
CA THR A 130 7.49 17.70 9.50
C THR A 130 8.18 16.53 8.81
N LEU A 131 8.30 16.55 7.48
CA LEU A 131 9.02 15.54 6.71
C LEU A 131 10.54 15.61 6.96
N SER A 132 11.14 14.45 7.21
CA SER A 132 12.58 14.26 7.28
C SER A 132 13.21 14.33 5.87
N ALA A 133 14.54 14.40 5.78
CA ALA A 133 15.23 14.29 4.49
C ALA A 133 14.87 12.98 3.77
N TYR A 134 14.83 11.87 4.52
CA TYR A 134 14.38 10.57 4.03
C TYR A 134 12.90 10.60 3.64
N GLY A 135 12.04 11.23 4.44
CA GLY A 135 10.62 11.37 4.12
C GLY A 135 10.37 12.10 2.81
N ARG A 136 11.08 13.21 2.56
CA ARG A 136 10.98 13.92 1.27
C ARG A 136 11.48 13.07 0.10
N TYR A 137 12.57 12.33 0.28
CA TYR A 137 13.05 11.37 -0.72
C TYR A 137 12.00 10.30 -1.03
N MET A 138 11.40 9.68 -0.01
CA MET A 138 10.37 8.64 -0.17
C MET A 138 9.10 9.17 -0.84
N VAL A 139 8.58 10.32 -0.39
CA VAL A 139 7.43 10.99 -1.00
C VAL A 139 7.71 11.32 -2.46
N THR A 140 8.89 11.87 -2.76
CA THR A 140 9.29 12.19 -4.14
C THR A 140 9.35 10.94 -5.00
N LYS A 141 9.95 9.86 -4.48
CA LYS A 141 10.08 8.58 -5.17
C LYS A 141 8.70 7.97 -5.47
N ASP A 142 7.82 7.94 -4.47
CA ASP A 142 6.46 7.41 -4.57
C ASP A 142 5.59 8.18 -5.57
N LEU A 143 5.54 9.52 -5.45
CA LEU A 143 4.77 10.37 -6.37
C LEU A 143 5.32 10.30 -7.80
N THR A 144 6.64 10.29 -7.97
CA THR A 144 7.26 10.17 -9.31
C THR A 144 6.91 8.83 -9.95
N ALA A 145 7.04 7.73 -9.21
CA ALA A 145 6.70 6.40 -9.71
C ALA A 145 5.21 6.31 -10.08
N SER A 146 4.32 6.77 -9.19
CA SER A 146 2.87 6.74 -9.40
C SER A 146 2.45 7.54 -10.63
N LEU A 147 2.97 8.75 -10.81
CA LEU A 147 2.65 9.59 -11.96
C LEU A 147 3.26 9.09 -13.27
N LEU A 148 4.46 8.47 -13.24
CA LEU A 148 5.05 7.81 -14.41
C LEU A 148 4.25 6.58 -14.82
N ALA A 149 3.85 5.73 -13.86
CA ALA A 149 3.01 4.56 -14.10
C ALA A 149 1.63 4.98 -14.64
N ARG A 150 1.01 6.01 -14.04
CA ARG A 150 -0.23 6.62 -14.55
C ARG A 150 -0.09 7.01 -16.02
N LYS A 151 0.94 7.79 -16.34
CA LYS A 151 1.18 8.26 -17.71
C LYS A 151 1.38 7.10 -18.67
N ALA A 152 2.31 6.20 -18.37
CA ALA A 152 2.66 5.09 -19.23
C ALA A 152 1.48 4.11 -19.43
N PHE A 153 0.61 3.95 -18.43
CA PHE A 153 -0.61 3.17 -18.58
C PHE A 153 -1.68 3.86 -19.42
N MET A 154 -1.87 5.17 -19.23
CA MET A 154 -2.81 5.93 -20.05
C MET A 154 -2.38 5.97 -21.52
N GLU A 155 -1.07 6.11 -21.80
CA GLU A 155 -0.49 5.98 -23.14
C GLU A 155 -0.72 4.58 -23.72
N TYR A 156 -0.48 3.53 -22.92
CA TYR A 156 -0.72 2.14 -23.33
C TYR A 156 -2.18 1.91 -23.76
N VAL A 157 -3.17 2.40 -22.99
CA VAL A 157 -4.60 2.24 -23.36
C VAL A 157 -4.97 3.05 -24.61
N VAL A 158 -4.31 4.19 -24.85
CA VAL A 158 -4.49 4.95 -26.10
C VAL A 158 -3.94 4.18 -27.30
N GLU A 159 -2.80 3.50 -27.14
CA GLU A 159 -2.18 2.67 -28.18
C GLU A 159 -2.91 1.33 -28.38
N HIS A 160 -3.59 0.83 -27.35
CA HIS A 160 -4.28 -0.46 -27.29
C HIS A 160 -5.75 -0.30 -26.87
N PRO A 161 -6.60 0.33 -27.69
CA PRO A 161 -8.01 0.57 -27.34
C PRO A 161 -8.81 -0.73 -27.15
N GLU A 162 -8.35 -1.86 -27.72
CA GLU A 162 -8.95 -3.20 -27.54
C GLU A 162 -8.98 -3.66 -26.08
N VAL A 163 -8.15 -3.08 -25.20
CA VAL A 163 -8.21 -3.33 -23.75
C VAL A 163 -9.62 -3.12 -23.22
N ILE A 164 -10.37 -2.15 -23.75
CA ILE A 164 -11.68 -1.78 -23.21
C ILE A 164 -12.77 -2.80 -23.56
N ASP A 165 -12.53 -3.64 -24.56
CA ASP A 165 -13.44 -4.71 -24.97
C ASP A 165 -13.44 -5.87 -23.97
N GLU A 166 -12.41 -5.99 -23.12
CA GLU A 166 -12.37 -7.00 -22.06
C GLU A 166 -13.48 -6.77 -21.03
N THR A 167 -14.18 -7.83 -20.66
CA THR A 167 -15.28 -7.73 -19.68
C THR A 167 -14.79 -8.13 -18.29
N VAL A 168 -14.98 -7.22 -17.32
CA VAL A 168 -14.79 -7.49 -15.89
C VAL A 168 -16.13 -7.88 -15.29
N GLU A 169 -16.41 -9.18 -15.22
CA GLU A 169 -17.68 -9.70 -14.71
C GLU A 169 -17.64 -9.96 -13.20
N ALA A 170 -18.65 -9.46 -12.49
CA ALA A 170 -19.02 -9.73 -11.11
C ALA A 170 -17.82 -9.84 -10.14
N PRO A 171 -16.98 -8.79 -10.03
CA PRO A 171 -15.85 -8.81 -9.11
C PRO A 171 -16.34 -8.97 -7.67
N ILE A 172 -15.59 -9.73 -6.87
CA ILE A 172 -15.77 -9.78 -5.42
C ILE A 172 -14.92 -8.67 -4.82
N VAL A 173 -15.55 -7.75 -4.11
CA VAL A 173 -14.86 -6.62 -3.48
C VAL A 173 -14.96 -6.70 -1.97
N ILE A 174 -13.81 -6.82 -1.32
CA ILE A 174 -13.70 -6.84 0.15
C ILE A 174 -13.38 -5.44 0.65
N THR A 175 -14.17 -4.94 1.59
CA THR A 175 -13.93 -3.62 2.19
C THR A 175 -14.39 -3.56 3.64
N GLY A 176 -14.43 -2.35 4.19
CA GLY A 176 -14.73 -2.04 5.58
C GLY A 176 -13.71 -1.05 6.13
N VAL A 177 -13.86 -0.72 7.41
CA VAL A 177 -12.85 0.07 8.11
C VAL A 177 -11.51 -0.69 8.12
N ALA A 178 -10.39 0.03 8.05
CA ALA A 178 -9.08 -0.59 8.14
C ALA A 178 -8.95 -1.42 9.43
N ARG A 179 -8.12 -2.48 9.39
CA ARG A 179 -7.78 -3.33 10.54
C ARG A 179 -8.94 -4.22 11.06
N THR A 180 -9.83 -4.63 10.15
CA THR A 180 -11.00 -5.52 10.39
C THR A 180 -10.80 -6.96 9.93
N GLY A 181 -9.56 -7.37 9.59
CA GLY A 181 -9.28 -8.75 9.14
C GLY A 181 -9.36 -8.96 7.62
N GLN A 182 -9.56 -7.89 6.83
CA GLN A 182 -9.70 -7.97 5.37
C GLN A 182 -8.58 -8.74 4.67
N ASN A 183 -7.33 -8.57 5.12
CA ASN A 183 -6.19 -9.28 4.54
C ASN A 183 -6.26 -10.80 4.75
N LEU A 184 -6.82 -11.27 5.87
CA LEU A 184 -6.99 -12.71 6.09
C LEU A 184 -7.99 -13.28 5.10
N LEU A 185 -9.19 -12.69 5.05
CA LEU A 185 -10.25 -13.15 4.14
C LEU A 185 -9.82 -13.07 2.67
N TYR A 186 -9.17 -11.98 2.27
CA TYR A 186 -8.67 -11.80 0.91
C TYR A 186 -7.67 -12.88 0.49
N ASN A 187 -6.72 -13.21 1.37
CA ASN A 187 -5.76 -14.28 1.07
C ASN A 187 -6.43 -15.65 1.01
N LEU A 188 -7.44 -15.93 1.84
CA LEU A 188 -8.19 -17.20 1.79
C LEU A 188 -8.98 -17.33 0.48
N LEU A 189 -9.67 -16.25 0.07
CA LEU A 189 -10.42 -16.22 -1.19
C LEU A 189 -9.48 -16.30 -2.40
N ALA A 190 -8.33 -15.64 -2.37
CA ALA A 190 -7.35 -15.66 -3.47
C ALA A 190 -6.71 -17.03 -3.74
N LEU A 191 -6.92 -18.02 -2.86
CA LEU A 191 -6.49 -19.41 -3.08
C LEU A 191 -7.43 -20.20 -3.99
N ASP A 192 -8.64 -19.68 -4.27
CA ASP A 192 -9.56 -20.28 -5.23
C ASP A 192 -9.03 -20.07 -6.66
N PRO A 193 -8.74 -21.14 -7.42
CA PRO A 193 -8.25 -21.03 -8.80
C PRO A 193 -9.25 -20.39 -9.77
N SER A 194 -10.54 -20.28 -9.40
CA SER A 194 -11.56 -19.60 -10.19
C SER A 194 -11.57 -18.07 -10.02
N LEU A 195 -10.85 -17.56 -9.01
CA LEU A 195 -10.71 -16.13 -8.75
C LEU A 195 -9.35 -15.61 -9.20
N ARG A 196 -9.30 -14.34 -9.61
CA ARG A 196 -8.05 -13.62 -9.89
C ARG A 196 -7.86 -12.47 -8.94
N ALA A 197 -6.85 -12.57 -8.09
CA ALA A 197 -6.37 -11.46 -7.26
C ALA A 197 -5.10 -10.86 -7.89
N PRO A 198 -5.00 -9.53 -8.06
CA PRO A 198 -3.76 -8.89 -8.49
C PRO A 198 -2.60 -9.21 -7.53
N ARG A 199 -1.44 -9.53 -8.09
CA ARG A 199 -0.19 -9.62 -7.31
C ARG A 199 0.47 -8.26 -7.17
N HIS A 200 1.37 -8.14 -6.20
CA HIS A 200 2.05 -6.87 -5.95
C HIS A 200 2.86 -6.40 -7.16
N TYR A 201 3.62 -7.28 -7.81
CA TYR A 201 4.38 -6.92 -9.02
C TYR A 201 3.50 -6.54 -10.21
N GLU A 202 2.21 -6.93 -10.20
CA GLU A 202 1.22 -6.56 -11.24
C GLU A 202 0.59 -5.20 -10.96
N SER A 203 0.74 -4.68 -9.74
CA SER A 203 0.02 -3.52 -9.22
C SER A 203 0.93 -2.33 -8.93
N GLU A 204 2.17 -2.57 -8.51
CA GLU A 204 3.09 -1.55 -8.01
C GLU A 204 3.58 -0.59 -9.11
N ALA A 205 3.48 0.72 -8.86
CA ALA A 205 3.93 1.76 -9.77
C ALA A 205 5.42 1.63 -10.20
N MET A 206 6.29 1.18 -9.29
CA MET A 206 7.72 0.98 -9.59
C MET A 206 7.98 -0.23 -10.50
N ALA A 207 7.04 -1.18 -10.54
CA ALA A 207 7.10 -2.36 -11.38
C ALA A 207 6.66 -2.05 -12.81
N TYR A 208 5.69 -1.14 -12.97
CA TYR A 208 5.04 -0.86 -14.24
C TYR A 208 6.03 -0.49 -15.35
N SER A 209 5.77 -1.03 -16.53
CA SER A 209 6.47 -0.74 -17.78
C SER A 209 5.44 -0.84 -18.90
N PRO A 210 5.46 0.04 -19.93
CA PRO A 210 4.51 0.02 -21.05
C PRO A 210 4.83 -1.13 -22.01
N VAL A 211 4.63 -2.36 -21.53
CA VAL A 211 4.71 -3.61 -22.28
C VAL A 211 3.45 -4.40 -21.97
N ALA A 212 3.15 -5.40 -22.79
CA ALA A 212 2.05 -6.32 -22.50
C ALA A 212 2.16 -6.84 -21.05
N PRO A 213 1.04 -6.95 -20.33
CA PRO A 213 1.05 -7.33 -18.92
C PRO A 213 1.55 -8.78 -18.76
N PRO A 214 2.00 -9.16 -17.55
CA PRO A 214 2.38 -10.53 -17.24
C PRO A 214 1.28 -11.53 -17.58
N LYS A 215 1.65 -12.75 -17.98
CA LYS A 215 0.67 -13.81 -18.23
C LYS A 215 -0.16 -14.09 -16.98
N ALA A 216 -1.46 -14.27 -17.18
CA ALA A 216 -2.34 -14.69 -16.10
C ALA A 216 -2.02 -16.13 -15.63
N GLY A 217 -2.49 -16.46 -14.43
CA GLY A 217 -2.17 -17.72 -13.74
C GLY A 217 -1.02 -17.56 -12.74
N GLY A 218 0.00 -18.42 -12.84
CA GLY A 218 1.16 -18.49 -11.92
C GLY A 218 2.04 -17.23 -11.91
N VAL A 219 3.12 -17.27 -11.13
CA VAL A 219 4.09 -16.16 -11.06
C VAL A 219 4.96 -16.16 -12.31
N ASP A 220 4.88 -15.11 -13.13
CA ASP A 220 5.80 -14.90 -14.26
C ASP A 220 7.08 -14.20 -13.78
N SER A 221 8.01 -15.01 -13.25
CA SER A 221 9.28 -14.51 -12.70
C SER A 221 10.22 -13.92 -13.75
N THR A 222 9.97 -14.19 -15.04
CA THR A 222 10.78 -13.67 -16.15
C THR A 222 10.32 -12.31 -16.64
N HIS A 223 9.09 -11.91 -16.29
CA HIS A 223 8.51 -10.64 -16.70
C HIS A 223 9.29 -9.43 -16.16
N ILE A 224 9.41 -8.37 -16.97
CA ILE A 224 10.12 -7.15 -16.57
C ILE A 224 9.48 -6.48 -15.34
N TRP A 225 8.16 -6.56 -15.18
CA TRP A 225 7.47 -6.04 -14.00
C TRP A 225 7.87 -6.79 -12.72
N HIS A 226 7.94 -8.13 -12.79
CA HIS A 226 8.41 -8.94 -11.67
C HIS A 226 9.83 -8.54 -11.26
N ASN A 227 10.75 -8.44 -12.23
CA ASN A 227 12.13 -8.07 -11.96
C ASN A 227 12.24 -6.67 -11.35
N ARG A 228 11.51 -5.69 -11.89
CA ARG A 228 11.48 -4.31 -11.35
C ARG A 228 10.93 -4.26 -9.93
N SER A 229 9.80 -4.91 -9.66
CA SER A 229 9.21 -4.99 -8.32
C SER A 229 10.18 -5.67 -7.34
N TYR A 230 10.81 -6.77 -7.77
CA TYR A 230 11.79 -7.48 -6.95
C TYR A 230 13.01 -6.62 -6.61
N HIS A 231 13.56 -5.89 -7.58
CA HIS A 231 14.64 -4.93 -7.34
C HIS A 231 14.21 -3.77 -6.43
N ALA A 232 13.01 -3.21 -6.62
CA ALA A 232 12.47 -2.13 -5.80
C ALA A 232 12.27 -2.58 -4.35
N TRP A 233 11.69 -3.76 -4.15
CA TRP A 233 11.50 -4.41 -2.86
C TRP A 233 12.83 -4.69 -2.16
N GLN A 234 13.79 -5.33 -2.86
CA GLN A 234 15.13 -5.58 -2.31
C GLN A 234 15.86 -4.28 -1.94
N SER A 235 15.75 -3.23 -2.78
CA SER A 235 16.41 -1.95 -2.52
C SER A 235 15.83 -1.27 -1.28
N THR A 236 14.51 -1.30 -1.13
CA THR A 236 13.82 -0.73 0.04
C THR A 236 14.15 -1.51 1.30
N TYR A 237 14.15 -2.85 1.23
CA TYR A 237 14.57 -3.74 2.32
C TYR A 237 16.00 -3.44 2.75
N ARG A 238 16.92 -3.28 1.79
CA ARG A 238 18.32 -2.98 2.06
C ARG A 238 18.45 -1.62 2.75
N LEU A 239 17.82 -0.58 2.22
CA LEU A 239 17.98 0.80 2.69
C LEU A 239 17.45 1.04 4.10
N VAL A 240 16.34 0.37 4.50
CA VAL A 240 15.70 0.60 5.80
C VAL A 240 15.17 -0.72 6.40
N PRO A 241 16.06 -1.60 6.89
CA PRO A 241 15.68 -2.90 7.43
C PRO A 241 14.74 -2.79 8.65
N GLU A 242 14.90 -1.77 9.51
CA GLU A 242 14.03 -1.56 10.68
C GLU A 242 12.61 -1.13 10.29
N LEU A 243 12.47 -0.39 9.19
CA LEU A 243 11.16 -0.09 8.59
C LEU A 243 10.55 -1.39 8.08
N TYR A 244 11.32 -2.26 7.44
CA TYR A 244 10.80 -3.53 6.95
C TYR A 244 10.33 -4.44 8.10
N GLU A 245 11.09 -4.58 9.18
CA GLU A 245 10.63 -5.30 10.38
C GLU A 245 9.31 -4.71 10.92
N SER A 246 9.21 -3.38 10.94
CA SER A 246 7.98 -2.69 11.36
C SER A 246 6.81 -2.87 10.38
N LEU A 247 7.07 -2.93 9.07
CA LEU A 247 6.06 -3.14 8.04
C LEU A 247 5.57 -4.59 8.05
N VAL A 248 6.46 -5.57 8.12
CA VAL A 248 6.12 -7.00 8.20
C VAL A 248 5.24 -7.31 9.41
N ALA A 249 5.50 -6.65 10.55
CA ALA A 249 4.67 -6.79 11.74
C ALA A 249 3.22 -6.30 11.52
N VAL A 250 2.97 -5.43 10.54
CA VAL A 250 1.65 -4.84 10.28
C VAL A 250 0.98 -5.42 9.03
N GLN A 251 1.76 -5.66 7.97
CA GLN A 251 1.39 -6.27 6.68
C GLN A 251 2.68 -6.73 5.97
N TYR A 252 2.92 -8.04 5.94
CA TYR A 252 3.95 -8.62 5.08
C TYR A 252 3.52 -8.52 3.61
N MET A 253 4.43 -8.05 2.76
CA MET A 253 4.23 -7.98 1.32
C MET A 253 5.57 -8.19 0.61
N ASP A 254 5.58 -9.14 -0.30
CA ASP A 254 6.64 -9.34 -1.28
C ASP A 254 6.05 -9.16 -2.70
N PRO A 255 6.88 -9.17 -3.76
CA PRO A 255 6.38 -8.98 -5.12
C PRO A 255 5.30 -9.98 -5.54
N ILE A 256 5.32 -11.22 -5.04
CA ILE A 256 4.41 -12.29 -5.48
C ILE A 256 3.14 -12.39 -4.63
N SER A 257 3.12 -11.72 -3.48
CA SER A 257 1.98 -11.66 -2.57
C SER A 257 0.77 -11.03 -3.28
N PHE A 258 -0.42 -11.51 -2.95
CA PHE A 258 -1.65 -10.86 -3.36
C PHE A 258 -1.71 -9.45 -2.75
N CYS A 259 -2.02 -8.47 -3.60
CA CYS A 259 -1.94 -7.07 -3.24
C CYS A 259 -3.32 -6.44 -3.20
N ASP A 260 -3.46 -5.40 -2.40
CA ASP A 260 -4.64 -4.57 -2.38
C ASP A 260 -4.69 -3.61 -3.57
N ASP A 261 -5.87 -3.41 -4.13
CA ASP A 261 -6.06 -2.58 -5.31
C ASP A 261 -5.92 -1.06 -5.02
N THR A 262 -5.71 -0.67 -3.75
CA THR A 262 -5.20 0.66 -3.41
C THR A 262 -3.88 0.95 -4.11
N VAL A 263 -3.03 -0.07 -4.30
CA VAL A 263 -1.73 0.10 -4.96
C VAL A 263 -1.89 0.47 -6.44
N ILE A 264 -2.85 -0.15 -7.14
CA ILE A 264 -3.22 0.26 -8.51
C ILE A 264 -3.82 1.68 -8.50
N SER A 265 -4.73 1.92 -7.56
CA SER A 265 -5.46 3.18 -7.45
C SER A 265 -4.53 4.36 -7.12
N GLN A 266 -3.40 4.12 -6.45
CA GLN A 266 -2.41 5.14 -6.11
C GLN A 266 -1.77 5.84 -7.33
N HIS A 267 -1.90 5.25 -8.52
CA HIS A 267 -1.51 5.92 -9.76
C HIS A 267 -2.36 7.17 -10.02
N VAL A 268 -3.61 7.19 -9.58
CA VAL A 268 -4.60 8.27 -9.80
C VAL A 268 -5.17 8.87 -8.52
N MET A 269 -4.70 8.44 -7.34
CA MET A 269 -4.96 9.13 -6.08
C MET A 269 -3.69 9.14 -5.23
N PRO A 270 -3.30 10.26 -4.60
CA PRO A 270 -2.15 10.25 -3.70
C PRO A 270 -2.42 9.33 -2.49
N SER A 271 -1.35 8.74 -1.95
CA SER A 271 -1.47 7.83 -0.80
C SER A 271 -2.17 8.49 0.39
N THR A 272 -3.19 7.81 0.96
CA THR A 272 -3.90 8.29 2.16
C THR A 272 -2.98 8.40 3.37
N LEU A 273 -1.81 7.73 3.36
CA LEU A 273 -0.78 7.86 4.40
C LEU A 273 -0.27 9.30 4.53
N TYR A 274 -0.33 10.11 3.48
CA TYR A 274 0.02 11.53 3.52
C TYR A 274 -0.87 12.35 4.44
N SER A 275 -2.07 11.86 4.82
CA SER A 275 -2.91 12.47 5.85
C SER A 275 -2.24 12.54 7.24
N ALA A 276 -1.23 11.71 7.50
CA ALA A 276 -0.44 11.73 8.73
C ALA A 276 0.62 12.85 8.75
N VAL A 277 0.90 13.48 7.60
CA VAL A 277 1.87 14.56 7.49
C VAL A 277 1.19 15.86 7.92
N ARG A 278 1.56 16.35 9.10
CA ARG A 278 0.98 17.59 9.63
C ARG A 278 1.51 18.80 8.85
N SER A 279 0.59 19.59 8.28
CA SER A 279 0.91 20.93 7.78
C SER A 279 1.04 21.89 8.97
N VAL A 280 2.27 22.38 9.23
CA VAL A 280 2.52 23.42 10.24
C VAL A 280 2.98 24.67 9.51
N GLN A 281 2.04 25.57 9.24
CA GLN A 281 2.36 26.89 8.72
C GLN A 281 2.63 27.81 9.91
N LYS A 282 3.90 28.25 10.07
CA LYS A 282 4.26 29.27 11.06
C LYS A 282 3.77 30.63 10.55
N SER A 283 2.64 31.12 11.03
CA SER A 283 2.32 32.54 11.01
C SER A 283 2.42 33.10 12.42
N ILE A 284 2.96 34.32 12.57
CA ILE A 284 3.39 34.95 13.82
C ILE A 284 2.23 35.10 14.84
N HIS A 285 0.97 34.97 14.42
CA HIS A 285 -0.20 35.10 15.31
C HIS A 285 -1.26 33.98 15.21
N THR A 286 -1.08 32.93 14.39
CA THR A 286 -2.06 31.83 14.31
C THR A 286 -1.43 30.57 13.72
N ILE A 287 -1.58 29.42 14.39
CA ILE A 287 -1.33 28.11 13.78
C ILE A 287 -2.52 27.82 12.88
N VAL A 288 -2.48 28.27 11.63
CA VAL A 288 -3.42 27.81 10.61
C VAL A 288 -2.99 26.41 10.23
N LEU A 289 -3.73 25.40 10.69
CA LEU A 289 -3.53 24.01 10.26
C LEU A 289 -3.94 23.93 8.78
N GLY A 290 -2.95 23.83 7.89
CA GLY A 290 -3.15 23.62 6.45
C GLY A 290 -3.72 22.23 6.21
N ASP A 291 -5.05 22.10 6.31
CA ASP A 291 -5.70 20.79 6.35
C ASP A 291 -6.38 20.39 5.03
N ALA A 292 -6.21 21.21 4.00
CA ALA A 292 -6.87 21.04 2.71
C ALA A 292 -6.50 19.70 2.05
N ALA A 293 -5.21 19.36 2.01
CA ALA A 293 -4.73 18.09 1.46
C ALA A 293 -5.34 16.89 2.20
N ARG A 294 -5.37 16.92 3.54
CA ARG A 294 -5.98 15.85 4.34
C ARG A 294 -7.48 15.71 4.06
N ARG A 295 -8.22 16.82 4.02
CA ARG A 295 -9.67 16.77 3.71
C ARG A 295 -9.94 16.19 2.33
N LEU A 296 -9.16 16.58 1.32
CA LEU A 296 -9.29 16.04 -0.02
C LEU A 296 -8.91 14.55 -0.10
N LEU A 297 -7.87 14.11 0.61
CA LEU A 297 -7.50 12.69 0.70
C LEU A 297 -8.57 11.83 1.37
N VAL A 298 -9.26 12.38 2.37
CA VAL A 298 -10.35 11.71 3.07
C VAL A 298 -11.62 11.69 2.22
N ALA A 299 -11.94 12.78 1.52
CA ALA A 299 -13.13 12.89 0.70
C ALA A 299 -13.02 12.18 -0.67
N LEU A 300 -11.79 12.04 -1.20
CA LEU A 300 -11.46 11.48 -2.51
C LEU A 300 -12.41 11.97 -3.62
N PRO A 301 -12.39 13.29 -3.95
CA PRO A 301 -13.38 13.88 -4.87
C PRO A 301 -13.27 13.32 -6.29
N ASN A 302 -12.12 12.75 -6.68
CA ASN A 302 -11.90 12.12 -7.98
C ASN A 302 -12.23 10.61 -8.00
N ALA A 303 -13.04 10.10 -7.06
CA ALA A 303 -13.38 8.68 -6.97
C ALA A 303 -13.86 8.07 -8.31
N SER A 304 -14.61 8.81 -9.13
CA SER A 304 -15.03 8.36 -10.46
C SER A 304 -13.85 8.07 -11.40
N ASN A 305 -12.80 8.90 -11.39
CA ASN A 305 -11.57 8.65 -12.15
C ASN A 305 -10.82 7.44 -11.57
N VAL A 306 -10.78 7.29 -10.24
CA VAL A 306 -10.14 6.15 -9.57
C VAL A 306 -10.76 4.82 -10.01
N TYR A 307 -12.09 4.70 -9.98
CA TYR A 307 -12.76 3.47 -10.41
C TYR A 307 -12.70 3.25 -11.91
N SER A 308 -12.75 4.32 -12.72
CA SER A 308 -12.53 4.20 -14.16
C SER A 308 -11.13 3.64 -14.43
N TYR A 309 -10.09 4.22 -13.82
CA TYR A 309 -8.72 3.75 -13.93
C TYR A 309 -8.57 2.29 -13.49
N LEU A 310 -9.09 1.94 -12.31
CA LEU A 310 -9.07 0.57 -11.79
C LEU A 310 -9.69 -0.42 -12.78
N ARG A 311 -10.88 -0.12 -13.32
CA ARG A 311 -11.54 -1.00 -14.29
C ARG A 311 -10.67 -1.22 -15.53
N ARG A 312 -10.09 -0.16 -16.12
CA ARG A 312 -9.25 -0.30 -17.31
C ARG A 312 -7.95 -1.04 -16.99
N TYR A 313 -7.43 -0.88 -15.78
CA TYR A 313 -6.22 -1.59 -15.36
C TYR A 313 -6.49 -3.09 -15.23
N LEU A 314 -7.64 -3.49 -14.67
CA LEU A 314 -8.06 -4.89 -14.62
C LEU A 314 -8.27 -5.46 -16.02
N GLN A 315 -8.96 -4.71 -16.89
CA GLN A 315 -9.14 -5.08 -18.30
C GLN A 315 -7.79 -5.30 -19.00
N MET A 316 -6.81 -4.40 -18.80
CA MET A 316 -5.46 -4.59 -19.32
C MET A 316 -4.87 -5.91 -18.79
N LEU A 317 -4.91 -6.16 -17.49
CA LEU A 317 -4.41 -7.43 -16.94
C LEU A 317 -5.14 -8.68 -17.49
N GLN A 318 -6.36 -8.53 -18.06
CA GLN A 318 -7.08 -9.63 -18.72
C GLN A 318 -6.60 -9.89 -20.15
N THR A 319 -6.06 -8.90 -20.88
CA THR A 319 -5.73 -9.06 -22.31
C THR A 319 -4.66 -10.13 -22.59
N ASN A 320 -3.81 -10.46 -21.61
CA ASN A 320 -2.79 -11.50 -21.74
C ASN A 320 -3.17 -12.82 -21.02
N GLN A 321 -4.47 -13.10 -20.92
CA GLN A 321 -5.01 -14.39 -20.49
C GLN A 321 -4.98 -15.40 -21.65
N THR A 322 -3.84 -16.03 -21.91
CA THR A 322 -3.79 -17.18 -22.84
C THR A 322 -4.45 -18.40 -22.22
N ILE A 323 -5.45 -18.93 -22.93
CA ILE A 323 -6.20 -20.14 -22.59
C ILE A 323 -5.29 -21.36 -22.78
N ASP A 324 -4.81 -21.98 -21.70
CA ASP A 324 -4.23 -23.33 -21.77
C ASP A 324 -5.37 -24.35 -21.84
N THR A 325 -5.83 -24.66 -23.05
CA THR A 325 -6.65 -25.85 -23.33
C THR A 325 -5.77 -27.01 -23.79
N THR A 326 -4.81 -27.46 -22.97
CA THR A 326 -4.13 -28.75 -23.21
C THR A 326 -3.61 -29.37 -21.91
N THR A 327 -4.50 -30.00 -21.14
CA THR A 327 -4.16 -31.28 -20.51
C THR A 327 -4.48 -32.39 -21.51
N SER A 328 -3.63 -32.53 -22.51
CA SER A 328 -3.48 -33.76 -23.28
C SER A 328 -2.10 -33.71 -23.94
N GLU A 329 -1.26 -34.66 -23.55
CA GLU A 329 0.06 -34.94 -24.12
C GLU A 329 0.00 -35.00 -25.66
N ASP A 330 0.80 -34.20 -26.37
CA ASP A 330 1.72 -34.65 -27.42
C ASP A 330 2.33 -33.49 -28.23
N ASN A 331 3.55 -33.75 -28.73
CA ASN A 331 4.54 -32.81 -29.26
C ASN A 331 4.24 -32.17 -30.63
N ALA A 332 4.79 -30.96 -30.77
CA ALA A 332 5.48 -30.36 -31.92
C ALA A 332 4.74 -30.11 -33.25
N ALA A 333 4.50 -28.83 -33.57
CA ALA A 333 5.11 -28.11 -34.70
C ALA A 333 4.55 -26.68 -34.79
N ALA A 334 5.43 -25.72 -35.06
CA ALA A 334 5.08 -24.31 -35.27
C ALA A 334 4.31 -24.11 -36.59
N THR A 335 3.19 -23.38 -36.59
CA THR A 335 2.76 -22.54 -37.71
C THR A 335 1.81 -21.43 -37.22
N ALA A 336 1.89 -20.29 -37.90
CA ALA A 336 1.37 -18.99 -37.54
C ALA A 336 -0.15 -18.78 -37.78
N VAL A 337 -0.70 -17.82 -37.02
CA VAL A 337 -1.87 -16.96 -37.29
C VAL A 337 -3.18 -17.64 -37.67
N THR A 338 -4.12 -17.65 -36.74
CA THR A 338 -5.53 -17.37 -37.05
C THR A 338 -6.18 -16.69 -35.85
N SER A 339 -6.55 -15.43 -36.05
CA SER A 339 -7.41 -14.64 -35.19
C SER A 339 -8.80 -15.28 -35.16
N THR A 340 -9.12 -15.96 -34.07
CA THR A 340 -10.49 -16.33 -33.72
C THR A 340 -10.60 -16.14 -32.21
N THR A 341 -11.34 -15.11 -31.83
CA THR A 341 -11.72 -14.74 -30.47
C THR A 341 -12.45 -15.90 -29.81
N ALA A 342 -11.70 -16.76 -29.12
CA ALA A 342 -12.27 -17.68 -28.15
C ALA A 342 -12.89 -16.84 -27.01
N PRO A 343 -14.11 -17.15 -26.55
CA PRO A 343 -14.71 -16.43 -25.44
C PRO A 343 -13.81 -16.59 -24.20
N SER A 344 -13.38 -15.46 -23.61
CA SER A 344 -12.58 -15.49 -22.40
C SER A 344 -13.36 -16.24 -21.32
N LYS A 345 -12.73 -17.20 -20.64
CA LYS A 345 -13.36 -17.81 -19.46
C LYS A 345 -13.51 -16.69 -18.45
N ALA A 346 -14.75 -16.31 -18.14
CA ALA A 346 -15.09 -15.27 -17.18
C ALA A 346 -14.27 -15.43 -15.89
N THR A 347 -13.27 -14.57 -15.73
CA THR A 347 -12.40 -14.57 -14.56
C THR A 347 -12.98 -13.57 -13.57
N SER A 348 -13.47 -14.05 -12.44
CA SER A 348 -13.99 -13.18 -11.40
C SER A 348 -12.82 -12.55 -10.65
N TRP A 349 -12.70 -11.24 -10.75
CA TRP A 349 -11.68 -10.49 -10.02
C TRP A 349 -11.99 -10.46 -8.53
N LEU A 350 -10.95 -10.60 -7.71
CA LEU A 350 -11.00 -10.41 -6.27
C LEU A 350 -10.23 -9.13 -5.94
N LEU A 351 -10.93 -8.16 -5.37
CA LEU A 351 -10.40 -6.83 -5.00
C LEU A 351 -10.55 -6.62 -3.49
N LYS A 352 -9.69 -5.79 -2.91
CA LYS A 352 -9.72 -5.47 -1.49
C LYS A 352 -9.07 -4.13 -1.21
N ALA A 353 -9.87 -3.14 -0.82
CA ALA A 353 -9.34 -1.90 -0.26
C ALA A 353 -10.29 -1.27 0.78
N PRO A 354 -9.75 -0.68 1.88
CA PRO A 354 -10.57 0.04 2.84
C PRO A 354 -11.28 1.28 2.27
N PHE A 355 -10.76 1.89 1.20
CA PHE A 355 -11.38 3.09 0.61
C PHE A 355 -12.69 2.78 -0.13
N HIS A 356 -12.97 1.52 -0.50
CA HIS A 356 -14.24 1.21 -1.15
C HIS A 356 -15.45 1.46 -0.24
N ALA A 357 -15.30 1.26 1.08
CA ALA A 357 -16.36 1.48 2.07
C ALA A 357 -16.95 2.89 1.99
N SER A 358 -16.13 3.87 1.63
CA SER A 358 -16.45 5.27 1.45
C SER A 358 -17.14 5.60 0.12
N HIS A 359 -16.98 4.74 -0.87
CA HIS A 359 -17.28 5.02 -2.27
C HIS A 359 -17.99 3.85 -2.96
N LEU A 360 -18.85 3.13 -2.22
CA LEU A 360 -19.62 2.00 -2.74
C LEU A 360 -20.51 2.41 -3.93
N SER A 361 -21.04 3.63 -3.94
CA SER A 361 -21.83 4.16 -5.04
C SER A 361 -21.02 4.26 -6.33
N GLN A 362 -19.81 4.81 -6.28
CA GLN A 362 -18.91 4.92 -7.44
C GLN A 362 -18.37 3.54 -7.86
N LEU A 363 -18.12 2.65 -6.90
CA LEU A 363 -17.79 1.25 -7.17
C LEU A 363 -18.89 0.59 -8.01
N ARG A 364 -20.17 0.75 -7.63
CA ARG A 364 -21.30 0.20 -8.38
C ARG A 364 -21.50 0.83 -9.75
N VAL A 365 -21.06 2.07 -9.97
CA VAL A 365 -21.05 2.67 -11.31
C VAL A 365 -20.02 1.95 -12.21
N ALA A 366 -18.83 1.65 -11.67
CA ALA A 366 -17.79 0.97 -12.44
C ALA A 366 -18.03 -0.53 -12.58
N PHE A 367 -18.57 -1.17 -11.55
CA PHE A 367 -18.84 -2.61 -11.44
C PHE A 367 -20.27 -2.83 -10.91
N PRO A 368 -21.30 -2.74 -11.78
CA PRO A 368 -22.70 -2.82 -11.38
C PRO A 368 -23.11 -4.14 -10.73
N ASP A 369 -22.42 -5.21 -11.08
CA ASP A 369 -22.62 -6.59 -10.63
C ASP A 369 -21.61 -7.03 -9.54
N ALA A 370 -20.88 -6.08 -8.95
CA ALA A 370 -19.92 -6.37 -7.89
C ALA A 370 -20.61 -6.98 -6.66
N ARG A 371 -20.03 -8.09 -6.18
CA ARG A 371 -20.41 -8.71 -4.91
C ARG A 371 -19.56 -8.09 -3.81
N VAL A 372 -20.18 -7.39 -2.87
CA VAL A 372 -19.45 -6.60 -1.87
C VAL A 372 -19.47 -7.33 -0.53
N VAL A 373 -18.30 -7.47 0.07
CA VAL A 373 -18.12 -8.04 1.41
C VAL A 373 -17.57 -6.98 2.34
N VAL A 374 -18.31 -6.61 3.39
CA VAL A 374 -17.91 -5.57 4.35
C VAL A 374 -17.52 -6.23 5.66
N LEU A 375 -16.31 -5.97 6.13
CA LEU A 375 -15.82 -6.48 7.41
C LEU A 375 -15.94 -5.42 8.50
N HIS A 376 -16.41 -5.87 9.66
CA HIS A 376 -16.64 -5.02 10.83
C HIS A 376 -15.79 -5.46 12.01
N ARG A 377 -15.36 -4.49 12.81
CA ARG A 377 -14.65 -4.70 14.08
C ARG A 377 -15.01 -3.57 15.03
N PRO A 378 -15.06 -3.79 16.36
CA PRO A 378 -15.26 -2.71 17.31
C PRO A 378 -14.26 -1.56 17.10
N MET A 379 -14.76 -0.32 17.05
CA MET A 379 -13.93 0.85 16.75
C MET A 379 -12.91 1.13 17.84
N THR A 380 -13.21 0.74 19.07
CA THR A 380 -12.28 0.74 20.21
C THR A 380 -11.04 -0.13 19.99
N ALA A 381 -11.09 -1.10 19.07
CA ALA A 381 -9.95 -1.89 18.62
C ALA A 381 -9.40 -1.44 17.27
N ALA A 382 -10.26 -1.06 16.31
CA ALA A 382 -9.85 -0.69 14.95
C ALA A 382 -9.10 0.65 14.88
N VAL A 383 -9.56 1.66 15.63
CA VAL A 383 -8.95 3.00 15.66
C VAL A 383 -7.50 2.99 16.17
N PRO A 384 -7.18 2.45 17.37
CA PRO A 384 -5.80 2.45 17.85
C PRO A 384 -4.91 1.56 16.97
N SER A 385 -5.43 0.46 16.42
CA SER A 385 -4.69 -0.36 15.45
C SER A 385 -4.35 0.41 14.17
N SER A 386 -5.27 1.25 13.68
CA SER A 386 -5.05 2.12 12.51
C SER A 386 -4.02 3.20 12.82
N ALA A 387 -4.08 3.81 14.01
CA ALA A 387 -3.08 4.78 14.46
C ALA A 387 -1.68 4.16 14.60
N THR A 388 -1.58 2.93 15.12
CA THR A 388 -0.33 2.16 15.16
C THR A 388 0.20 1.84 13.76
N HIS A 389 -0.66 1.50 12.80
CA HIS A 389 -0.24 1.30 11.41
C HIS A 389 0.33 2.59 10.81
N LEU A 390 -0.38 3.72 10.92
CA LEU A 390 0.10 5.03 10.46
C LEU A 390 1.45 5.38 11.10
N LEU A 391 1.58 5.18 12.42
CA LEU A 391 2.80 5.40 13.17
C LEU A 391 3.97 4.59 12.59
N ARG A 392 3.79 3.28 12.39
CA ARG A 392 4.87 2.38 11.92
C ARG A 392 5.31 2.70 10.49
N VAL A 393 4.37 2.98 9.60
CA VAL A 393 4.66 3.28 8.20
C VAL A 393 5.32 4.66 8.05
N MET A 394 4.80 5.67 8.75
CA MET A 394 5.24 7.06 8.55
C MET A 394 6.40 7.47 9.46
N HIS A 395 6.69 6.74 10.54
CA HIS A 395 7.75 7.10 11.50
C HIS A 395 9.10 7.42 10.83
N PRO A 396 9.64 6.62 9.89
CA PRO A 396 10.92 6.94 9.25
C PRO A 396 10.88 8.21 8.38
N ALA A 397 9.71 8.53 7.84
CA ALA A 397 9.51 9.71 6.98
C ALA A 397 9.34 11.01 7.78
N LEU A 398 9.06 10.95 9.09
CA LEU A 398 8.77 12.11 9.94
C LEU A 398 9.98 12.49 10.83
N LYS A 399 10.10 13.79 11.18
CA LYS A 399 11.19 14.32 12.02
C LYS A 399 10.91 14.23 13.52
N GLY A 400 11.77 13.54 14.29
CA GLY A 400 11.93 13.73 15.75
C GLY A 400 10.62 13.84 16.56
N LYS A 401 10.51 14.86 17.43
CA LYS A 401 9.31 15.18 18.25
C LYS A 401 8.02 15.49 17.43
N ALA A 402 8.07 15.50 16.09
CA ALA A 402 6.89 15.67 15.24
C ALA A 402 6.07 14.37 15.08
N LEU A 403 6.55 13.25 15.65
CA LEU A 403 5.75 12.04 15.83
C LEU A 403 4.70 12.24 16.95
N ASP A 404 3.76 13.14 16.68
CA ASP A 404 2.65 13.43 17.59
C ASP A 404 1.66 12.27 17.50
N LYS A 405 1.79 11.29 18.40
CA LYS A 405 0.86 10.16 18.50
C LYS A 405 -0.58 10.63 18.68
N LYS A 406 -0.82 11.78 19.33
CA LYS A 406 -2.18 12.33 19.46
C LYS A 406 -2.72 12.82 18.12
N HIS A 407 -1.87 13.42 17.29
CA HIS A 407 -2.24 13.76 15.92
C HIS A 407 -2.56 12.50 15.11
N LEU A 408 -1.73 11.45 15.18
CA LEU A 408 -2.01 10.18 14.50
C LEU A 408 -3.30 9.52 14.98
N GLY A 409 -3.61 9.61 16.28
CA GLY A 409 -4.89 9.19 16.84
C GLY A 409 -6.08 9.92 16.21
N ARG A 410 -5.98 11.24 16.04
CA ARG A 410 -7.01 12.05 15.35
C ARG A 410 -7.14 11.69 13.87
N VAL A 411 -6.03 11.51 13.17
CA VAL A 411 -6.04 11.09 11.74
C VAL A 411 -6.69 9.72 11.59
N ALA A 412 -6.36 8.77 12.48
CA ALA A 412 -7.01 7.45 12.48
C ALA A 412 -8.51 7.56 12.77
N LEU A 413 -8.92 8.41 13.72
CA LEU A 413 -10.33 8.70 13.97
C LEU A 413 -11.04 9.24 12.73
N ASP A 414 -10.47 10.24 12.06
CA ASP A 414 -11.06 10.85 10.86
C ASP A 414 -11.26 9.79 9.76
N LEU A 415 -10.22 8.99 9.49
CA LEU A 415 -10.25 7.93 8.47
C LEU A 415 -11.25 6.81 8.78
N CYS A 416 -11.41 6.44 10.06
CA CYS A 416 -12.39 5.45 10.50
C CYS A 416 -13.81 6.01 10.50
N SER A 417 -13.99 7.25 10.95
CA SER A 417 -15.30 7.93 11.04
C SER A 417 -15.92 8.10 9.67
N GLU A 418 -15.12 8.51 8.70
CA GLU A 418 -15.56 8.70 7.32
C GLU A 418 -16.11 7.38 6.73
N LYS A 419 -15.38 6.27 6.86
CA LYS A 419 -15.84 4.93 6.41
C LYS A 419 -17.06 4.44 7.17
N ALA A 420 -17.06 4.60 8.49
CA ALA A 420 -18.17 4.16 9.33
C ALA A 420 -19.47 4.91 8.97
N ALA A 421 -19.38 6.22 8.72
CA ALA A 421 -20.51 7.03 8.27
C ALA A 421 -20.99 6.61 6.88
N ALA A 422 -20.07 6.45 5.92
CA ALA A 422 -20.43 6.04 4.56
C ALA A 422 -21.11 4.66 4.52
N LEU A 423 -20.62 3.69 5.30
CA LEU A 423 -21.24 2.37 5.41
C LEU A 423 -22.63 2.43 6.05
N HIS A 424 -22.80 3.25 7.09
CA HIS A 424 -24.10 3.47 7.71
C HIS A 424 -25.10 4.08 6.73
N ASP A 425 -24.71 5.15 6.03
CA ASP A 425 -25.56 5.81 5.04
C ASP A 425 -25.93 4.84 3.90
N PHE A 426 -24.97 4.03 3.43
CA PHE A 426 -25.22 3.03 2.40
C PHE A 426 -26.23 1.97 2.85
N GLN A 427 -26.12 1.44 4.07
CA GLN A 427 -27.07 0.46 4.62
C GLN A 427 -28.50 1.02 4.71
N THR A 428 -28.66 2.32 4.98
CA THR A 428 -29.99 2.95 5.00
C THR A 428 -30.60 3.17 3.61
N SER A 429 -29.78 3.17 2.57
CA SER A 429 -30.24 3.20 1.18
C SER A 429 -30.70 1.79 0.77
N LYS A 430 -31.91 1.64 0.20
CA LYS A 430 -32.59 0.35 -0.10
C LYS A 430 -31.87 -0.55 -1.15
N SER A 431 -30.58 -0.37 -1.39
CA SER A 431 -29.75 -1.05 -2.41
C SER A 431 -28.92 -2.23 -1.84
N SER A 432 -29.29 -2.76 -0.67
CA SER A 432 -28.40 -3.59 0.17
C SER A 432 -28.37 -5.11 -0.12
N SER A 433 -29.11 -5.64 -1.10
CA SER A 433 -29.28 -7.10 -1.24
C SER A 433 -27.98 -7.88 -1.50
N ASP A 434 -26.99 -7.24 -2.13
CA ASP A 434 -25.75 -7.90 -2.58
C ASP A 434 -24.52 -7.55 -1.73
N VAL A 435 -24.74 -6.93 -0.58
CA VAL A 435 -23.70 -6.67 0.43
C VAL A 435 -23.76 -7.74 1.51
N VAL A 436 -22.60 -8.31 1.83
CA VAL A 436 -22.46 -9.28 2.91
C VAL A 436 -21.59 -8.70 4.02
N ASP A 437 -22.20 -8.43 5.17
CA ASP A 437 -21.48 -8.03 6.38
C ASP A 437 -20.86 -9.25 7.09
N ILE A 438 -19.61 -9.11 7.55
CA ILE A 438 -18.86 -10.13 8.31
C ILE A 438 -18.26 -9.48 9.55
N SER A 439 -18.49 -10.08 10.73
CA SER A 439 -17.80 -9.67 11.95
C SER A 439 -16.37 -10.21 11.97
N TYR A 440 -15.42 -9.40 12.45
CA TYR A 440 -14.06 -9.83 12.74
C TYR A 440 -14.02 -11.04 13.68
N ASP A 441 -14.94 -11.12 14.64
CA ASP A 441 -14.95 -12.21 15.63
C ASP A 441 -15.33 -13.54 14.97
N ASP A 442 -16.30 -13.54 14.04
CA ASP A 442 -16.69 -14.72 13.27
C ASP A 442 -15.53 -15.19 12.38
N LEU A 443 -14.89 -14.26 11.67
CA LEU A 443 -13.72 -14.55 10.84
C LEU A 443 -12.53 -15.05 11.67
N ALA A 444 -12.35 -14.54 12.89
CA ALA A 444 -11.27 -14.95 13.76
C ALA A 444 -11.53 -16.32 14.42
N ALA A 445 -12.79 -16.71 14.59
CA ALA A 445 -13.22 -17.97 15.19
C ALA A 445 -13.10 -19.13 14.18
N ASP A 446 -13.72 -19.01 13.01
CA ASP A 446 -13.64 -20.01 11.95
C ASP A 446 -13.57 -19.36 10.55
N PRO A 447 -12.35 -19.06 10.07
CA PRO A 447 -12.18 -18.43 8.76
C PRO A 447 -12.69 -19.27 7.58
N ILE A 448 -12.66 -20.61 7.69
CA ILE A 448 -13.05 -21.50 6.60
C ILE A 448 -14.58 -21.55 6.51
N ASP A 449 -15.28 -21.61 7.65
CA ASP A 449 -16.74 -21.56 7.68
C ASP A 449 -17.29 -20.24 7.13
N VAL A 450 -16.62 -19.12 7.42
CA VAL A 450 -16.95 -17.81 6.82
C VAL A 450 -16.84 -17.83 5.30
N VAL A 451 -15.78 -18.44 4.74
CA VAL A 451 -15.63 -18.59 3.28
C VAL A 451 -16.73 -19.48 2.71
N LYS A 452 -17.07 -20.60 3.35
CA LYS A 452 -18.17 -21.48 2.93
C LYS A 452 -19.51 -20.76 2.93
N THR A 453 -19.79 -19.98 3.97
CA THR A 453 -21.02 -19.18 4.10
C THR A 453 -21.12 -18.12 3.00
N LEU A 454 -20.01 -17.46 2.66
CA LEU A 454 -19.96 -16.52 1.53
C LEU A 454 -20.27 -17.20 0.19
N TYR A 455 -19.66 -18.34 -0.08
CA TYR A 455 -19.87 -19.09 -1.32
C TYR A 455 -21.32 -19.57 -1.43
N ALA A 456 -21.90 -20.08 -0.34
CA ALA A 456 -23.29 -20.48 -0.28
C ALA A 456 -24.25 -19.31 -0.60
N LYS A 457 -23.98 -18.10 -0.11
CA LYS A 457 -24.76 -16.88 -0.47
C LYS A 457 -24.69 -16.54 -1.96
N TRP A 458 -23.62 -16.95 -2.65
CA TRP A 458 -23.46 -16.78 -4.09
C TRP A 458 -23.87 -18.02 -4.89
N ASN A 459 -24.53 -19.00 -4.26
CA ASN A 459 -24.90 -20.28 -4.86
C ASN A 459 -23.71 -21.01 -5.49
N LYS A 460 -22.56 -20.97 -4.82
CA LYS A 460 -21.34 -21.70 -5.18
C LYS A 460 -20.94 -22.63 -4.05
N ASP A 461 -20.31 -23.74 -4.41
CA ASP A 461 -19.67 -24.64 -3.46
C ASP A 461 -18.17 -24.34 -3.39
N VAL A 462 -17.58 -24.54 -2.21
CA VAL A 462 -16.14 -24.48 -2.00
C VAL A 462 -15.57 -25.87 -2.32
N SER A 463 -14.62 -25.96 -3.24
CA SER A 463 -14.00 -27.24 -3.59
C SER A 463 -13.11 -27.77 -2.46
N ASP A 464 -12.94 -29.10 -2.40
CA ASP A 464 -12.04 -29.74 -1.43
C ASP A 464 -10.59 -29.23 -1.58
N GLU A 465 -10.12 -29.02 -2.82
CA GLU A 465 -8.80 -28.43 -3.11
C GLU A 465 -8.64 -27.03 -2.48
N HIS A 466 -9.68 -26.19 -2.55
CA HIS A 466 -9.65 -24.86 -1.97
C HIS A 466 -9.64 -24.93 -0.44
N VAL A 467 -10.41 -25.85 0.16
CA VAL A 467 -10.38 -26.10 1.62
C VAL A 467 -8.99 -26.52 2.07
N GLU A 468 -8.34 -27.47 1.38
CA GLU A 468 -6.98 -27.92 1.69
C GLU A 468 -5.96 -26.77 1.61
N LYS A 469 -6.02 -25.94 0.56
CA LYS A 469 -5.15 -24.75 0.43
C LYS A 469 -5.36 -23.76 1.58
N MET A 470 -6.61 -23.51 1.97
CA MET A 470 -6.92 -22.63 3.11
C MET A 470 -6.37 -23.19 4.42
N GLN A 471 -6.53 -24.50 4.67
CA GLN A 471 -5.98 -25.16 5.86
C GLN A 471 -4.45 -25.08 5.90
N ALA A 472 -3.79 -25.33 4.76
CA ALA A 472 -2.33 -25.22 4.64
C ALA A 472 -1.86 -23.78 4.90
N TYR A 473 -2.56 -22.78 4.34
CA TYR A 473 -2.26 -21.36 4.56
C TYR A 473 -2.38 -20.96 6.03
N LEU A 474 -3.46 -21.35 6.71
CA LEU A 474 -3.68 -21.07 8.13
C LEU A 474 -2.64 -21.77 9.02
N THR A 475 -2.21 -22.99 8.63
CA THR A 475 -1.18 -23.75 9.33
C THR A 475 0.21 -23.10 9.18
N ASP A 476 0.56 -22.62 7.99
CA ASP A 476 1.85 -21.95 7.77
C ASP A 476 1.89 -20.57 8.44
N LYS A 477 0.77 -19.87 8.58
CA LYS A 477 0.69 -18.52 9.17
C LYS A 477 -0.12 -18.49 10.47
N PRO A 478 0.35 -19.13 11.56
CA PRO A 478 -0.33 -19.07 12.84
C PRO A 478 -0.46 -17.61 13.32
N LYS A 479 -1.55 -17.31 14.03
CA LYS A 479 -1.76 -15.99 14.67
C LYS A 479 -0.49 -15.61 15.46
N GLY A 480 0.06 -14.43 15.19
CA GLY A 480 1.28 -13.95 15.85
C GLY A 480 2.60 -14.45 15.25
N LYS A 481 2.64 -15.10 14.07
CA LYS A 481 3.88 -15.51 13.37
C LYS A 481 4.92 -14.37 13.24
N TYR A 482 4.46 -13.12 13.12
CA TYR A 482 5.31 -11.92 13.03
C TYR A 482 5.29 -11.05 14.30
N GLY A 483 4.86 -11.62 15.43
CA GLY A 483 4.67 -10.94 16.71
C GLY A 483 3.27 -10.37 16.91
N GLU A 484 2.93 -10.06 18.17
CA GLU A 484 1.71 -9.33 18.52
C GLU A 484 2.04 -7.84 18.74
N LEU A 485 1.35 -6.98 17.99
CA LEU A 485 1.41 -5.54 18.22
C LEU A 485 0.51 -5.17 19.40
N LYS A 486 1.12 -4.75 20.51
CA LYS A 486 0.41 -4.14 21.63
C LYS A 486 0.20 -2.66 21.36
N TYR A 487 -1.03 -2.19 21.53
CA TYR A 487 -1.44 -0.80 21.37
C TYR A 487 -2.57 -0.49 22.35
N SER A 488 -2.68 0.78 22.75
CA SER A 488 -3.78 1.26 23.60
C SER A 488 -4.32 2.59 23.06
N LEU A 489 -5.54 2.95 23.44
CA LEU A 489 -6.16 4.22 23.06
C LEU A 489 -5.39 5.40 23.67
N GLU A 490 -4.95 5.24 24.92
CA GLU A 490 -4.28 6.26 25.72
C GLU A 490 -2.93 6.68 25.11
N GLU A 491 -2.21 5.74 24.47
CA GLU A 491 -0.98 6.01 23.74
C GLU A 491 -1.18 7.07 22.64
N PHE A 492 -2.35 7.08 22.01
CA PHE A 492 -2.73 8.02 20.95
C PHE A 492 -3.61 9.17 21.48
N GLY A 493 -3.67 9.38 22.80
CA GLY A 493 -4.44 10.44 23.43
C GLY A 493 -5.95 10.30 23.27
N LEU A 494 -6.43 9.07 23.08
CA LEU A 494 -7.85 8.71 22.98
C LEU A 494 -8.30 8.03 24.27
N SER A 495 -9.60 8.04 24.53
CA SER A 495 -10.21 7.25 25.60
C SER A 495 -11.29 6.35 25.02
N TYR A 496 -11.57 5.24 25.70
CA TYR A 496 -12.65 4.32 25.32
C TYR A 496 -13.97 5.07 25.11
N LEU A 497 -14.38 5.90 26.08
CA LEU A 497 -15.66 6.61 26.05
C LEU A 497 -15.76 7.56 24.84
N VAL A 498 -14.68 8.25 24.47
CA VAL A 498 -14.67 9.13 23.29
C VAL A 498 -14.89 8.32 22.02
N VAL A 499 -14.16 7.22 21.84
CA VAL A 499 -14.30 6.37 20.65
C VAL A 499 -15.68 5.73 20.61
N ASP A 500 -16.12 5.11 21.71
CA ASP A 500 -17.42 4.46 21.79
C ASP A 500 -18.58 5.43 21.48
N SER A 501 -18.54 6.64 22.04
CA SER A 501 -19.55 7.67 21.79
C SER A 501 -19.56 8.16 20.34
N LEU A 502 -18.38 8.39 19.74
CA LEU A 502 -18.28 8.85 18.35
C LEU A 502 -18.83 7.83 17.35
N PHE A 503 -18.66 6.54 17.65
CA PHE A 503 -19.05 5.44 16.78
C PHE A 503 -20.32 4.73 17.25
N ALA A 504 -21.12 5.33 18.14
CA ALA A 504 -22.32 4.71 18.71
C ALA A 504 -23.38 4.30 17.65
N LYS A 505 -23.35 4.90 16.45
CA LYS A 505 -24.22 4.55 15.32
C LYS A 505 -23.67 3.43 14.43
N TYR A 506 -22.40 3.04 14.60
CA TYR A 506 -21.75 2.03 13.78
C TYR A 506 -21.96 0.62 14.37
N SER A 507 -22.61 -0.25 13.60
CA SER A 507 -22.84 -1.65 13.99
C SER A 507 -21.66 -2.55 13.60
N THR A 508 -21.32 -3.50 14.47
CA THR A 508 -20.37 -4.58 14.17
C THR A 508 -21.04 -5.88 13.73
N LYS A 509 -22.37 -5.94 13.72
CA LYS A 509 -23.18 -7.13 13.35
C LYS A 509 -24.05 -6.90 12.11
N GLY A 510 -23.70 -5.95 11.24
CA GLY A 510 -24.51 -5.59 10.08
C GLY A 510 -25.87 -4.99 10.46
N SER A 511 -26.93 -5.33 9.72
CA SER A 511 -28.29 -4.77 9.83
C SER A 511 -29.00 -4.97 11.18
N GLU A 512 -28.45 -5.80 12.06
CA GLU A 512 -28.97 -6.00 13.42
C GLU A 512 -28.22 -5.12 14.42
N TYR A 513 -28.67 -3.88 14.60
CA TYR A 513 -28.30 -3.08 15.78
C TYR A 513 -29.53 -2.50 16.47
N ILE A 514 -29.67 -2.87 17.74
CA ILE A 514 -30.31 -2.05 18.77
C ILE A 514 -29.14 -1.38 19.50
N GLY A 515 -29.17 -0.05 19.54
CA GLY A 515 -28.43 0.80 20.46
C GLY A 515 -28.10 0.10 21.78
N ASN A 516 -26.93 0.32 22.36
CA ASN A 516 -26.81 0.15 23.81
C ASN A 516 -27.81 1.13 24.45
N SER A 517 -29.04 0.67 24.70
CA SER A 517 -30.07 1.36 25.48
C SER A 517 -29.70 1.44 26.96
N ASP A 518 -28.62 0.77 27.35
CA ASP A 518 -28.18 0.62 28.74
C ASP A 518 -27.06 1.60 29.14
N LEU A 519 -26.95 2.74 28.45
CA LEU A 519 -26.40 3.92 29.10
C LEU A 519 -27.46 4.43 30.08
N ALA A 520 -27.31 4.01 31.34
CA ALA A 520 -28.09 4.51 32.47
C ALA A 520 -28.31 6.02 32.33
N SER A 521 -29.55 6.44 32.53
CA SER A 521 -30.11 7.79 32.37
C SER A 521 -29.52 8.86 33.31
N SER A 522 -28.25 8.75 33.70
CA SER A 522 -27.61 9.57 34.73
C SER A 522 -26.22 10.09 34.34
N VAL A 523 -25.93 10.32 33.04
CA VAL A 523 -24.74 11.08 32.64
C VAL A 523 -25.14 12.56 32.45
N PRO A 524 -24.65 13.51 33.28
CA PRO A 524 -24.88 14.93 33.07
C PRO A 524 -24.29 15.36 31.72
N GLY A 525 -25.04 16.18 30.97
CA GLY A 525 -24.70 16.60 29.62
C GLY A 525 -23.26 17.07 29.45
N SER A 526 -22.56 16.50 28.46
CA SER A 526 -21.23 16.93 28.04
C SER A 526 -21.27 18.37 27.49
N PRO A 527 -20.41 19.29 27.95
CA PRO A 527 -20.44 20.70 27.57
C PRO A 527 -19.87 21.00 26.17
N LEU A 528 -19.61 19.99 25.33
CA LEU A 528 -18.96 20.16 24.03
C LEU A 528 -19.91 20.12 22.82
N ILE A 529 -21.22 20.28 23.03
CA ILE A 529 -22.20 20.50 21.95
C ILE A 529 -22.94 21.81 22.20
N GLN A 530 -22.22 22.93 22.22
CA GLN A 530 -22.77 24.25 21.88
C GLN A 530 -21.66 25.09 21.25
N THR A 531 -22.05 25.88 20.25
CA THR A 531 -21.27 26.73 19.30
C THR A 531 -20.75 25.95 18.09
N ALA A 532 -21.46 25.92 16.95
CA ALA A 532 -21.74 27.03 16.00
C ALA A 532 -20.46 27.59 15.37
#